data_AF-A0A8T5SZ74-F1
#
_entry.id   AF-A0A8T5SZ74-F1
#
_cell.length_a   1.000
_cell.length_b   1.000
_cell.length_c   1.000
_cell.angle_alpha   90.00
_cell.angle_beta   90.00
_cell.angle_gamma   90.00
#
_symmetry.space_group_name_H-M   'P 1'
#
loop_
_entity.id
_entity.type
_entity.pdbx_description
1 polymer ?
#
loop_
_entity_poly.entity_id
_entity_poly.type
_entity_poly.pdbx_seq_one_letter_code
_entity_poly.pdbx_strand_id
1 'polypeptide(L)' 'MFDTLNAVSITAGTAKVNELSNRLLKRLGFEFVREKKISFRKDEKGKPIEFVGVDYTLSRPHK' A
#
# COMPACT_ATOMS: atom_id res chain seq x y z
N MET A 1 4.39 -12.94 12.22
CA MET A 1 3.68 -12.47 11.00
C MET A 1 4.15 -13.23 9.76
N PHE A 2 5.39 -13.05 9.31
CA PHE A 2 5.92 -13.75 8.12
C PHE A 2 5.84 -15.27 8.22
N ASP A 3 6.21 -15.85 9.36
CA ASP A 3 6.17 -17.32 9.57
C ASP A 3 4.73 -17.86 9.52
N THR A 4 3.78 -17.16 10.16
CA THR A 4 2.36 -17.53 10.17
C THR A 4 1.74 -17.48 8.76
N LEU A 5 2.16 -16.51 7.95
CA LEU A 5 1.66 -16.34 6.58
C LEU A 5 2.49 -17.10 5.53
N ASN A 6 3.57 -17.76 5.95
CA ASN A 6 4.61 -18.29 5.07
C ASN A 6 5.02 -17.31 3.94
N ALA A 7 5.13 -16.02 4.29
CA ALA A 7 5.37 -14.94 3.34
C ALA A 7 6.83 -14.50 3.32
N VAL A 8 7.34 -14.14 2.15
CA VAL A 8 8.68 -13.55 1.97
C VAL A 8 8.63 -12.03 2.06
N SER A 9 7.52 -11.43 1.60
CA SER A 9 7.26 -10.01 1.66
C SER A 9 5.76 -9.74 1.81
N ILE A 10 5.42 -8.57 2.34
CA ILE A 10 4.05 -8.08 2.49
C ILE A 10 3.98 -6.71 1.83
N THR A 11 3.04 -6.53 0.89
CA THR A 11 2.78 -5.23 0.27
C THR A 11 1.48 -4.64 0.79
N ALA A 12 1.53 -3.36 1.16
CA ALA A 12 0.37 -2.58 1.58
C ALA A 12 0.24 -1.33 0.71
N GLY A 13 -0.98 -1.10 0.20
CA GLY A 13 -1.31 0.07 -0.62
C GLY A 13 -2.21 1.05 0.12
N THR A 14 -2.00 2.35 -0.07
CA THR A 14 -2.91 3.39 0.42
C THR A 14 -3.00 4.55 -0.56
N ALA A 15 -3.93 5.48 -0.36
CA ALA A 15 -3.96 6.74 -1.11
C ALA A 15 -2.76 7.62 -0.70
N LYS A 16 -2.13 8.29 -1.67
CA LYS A 16 -1.01 9.21 -1.41
C LYS A 16 -1.38 10.32 -0.43
N VAL A 17 -2.63 10.81 -0.51
CA VAL A 17 -3.17 11.85 0.37
C VAL A 17 -3.55 11.34 1.77
N ASN A 18 -3.55 10.02 2.01
CA ASN A 18 -3.82 9.47 3.34
C ASN A 18 -2.55 9.50 4.21
N GLU A 19 -2.20 10.68 4.68
CA GLU A 19 -0.96 10.93 5.42
C GLU A 19 -0.82 10.06 6.68
N LEU A 20 -1.94 9.74 7.35
CA LEU A 20 -1.95 8.90 8.55
C LEU A 20 -1.50 7.47 8.23
N SER A 21 -2.07 6.84 7.19
CA SER A 21 -1.65 5.51 6.76
C SER A 21 -0.21 5.51 6.24
N ASN A 22 0.18 6.51 5.46
CA ASN A 22 1.56 6.65 4.98
C ASN A 22 2.57 6.71 6.15
N ARG A 23 2.26 7.50 7.17
CA ARG A 23 3.10 7.64 8.37
C ARG A 23 3.16 6.34 9.16
N LEU A 24 2.02 5.66 9.32
CA LEU A 24 1.95 4.37 10.01
C LEU A 24 2.82 3.32 9.31
N LEU A 25 2.68 3.15 7.99
CA LEU A 25 3.43 2.18 7.22
C LEU A 25 4.94 2.41 7.32
N LYS A 26 5.39 3.67 7.18
CA LYS A 26 6.79 4.04 7.37
C LYS A 26 7.30 3.71 8.79
N ARG A 27 6.49 3.99 9.82
CA ARG A 27 6.86 3.67 11.22
C ARG A 27 6.93 2.16 11.50
N LEU A 28 6.18 1.35 10.75
CA LEU A 28 6.22 -0.11 10.83
C LEU A 28 7.37 -0.73 10.01
N GLY A 29 8.21 0.08 9.38
CA GLY A 29 9.36 -0.38 8.59
C GLY A 29 9.03 -0.77 7.15
N PHE A 30 7.82 -0.47 6.67
CA PHE A 30 7.50 -0.66 5.25
C PHE A 30 8.21 0.40 4.40
N GLU A 31 8.83 -0.04 3.31
CA GLU A 31 9.59 0.79 2.38
C GLU A 31 8.75 1.17 1.17
N PHE A 32 8.90 2.42 0.70
CA PHE A 32 8.18 2.90 -0.48
C PHE A 32 8.64 2.14 -1.73
N VAL A 33 7.69 1.70 -2.56
CA VAL A 33 7.98 1.01 -3.83
C VAL A 33 7.64 1.89 -5.02
N ARG A 34 6.40 2.38 -5.10
CA ARG A 34 5.92 3.15 -6.26
C ARG A 34 4.65 3.92 -5.98
N GLU A 35 4.38 4.90 -6.83
CA GLU A 35 3.05 5.50 -6.99
C GLU A 35 2.34 4.83 -8.17
N LYS A 36 1.00 4.75 -8.10
CA LYS A 36 0.17 4.23 -9.18
C LYS A 36 -1.17 4.95 -9.23
N LYS A 37 -1.73 5.09 -10.42
CA LYS A 37 -3.11 5.55 -10.59
C LYS A 37 -4.06 4.39 -10.26
N ILE A 38 -4.95 4.58 -9.30
CA ILE A 38 -5.92 3.55 -8.88
C ILE A 38 -7.31 4.13 -8.69
N SER A 39 -8.28 3.23 -8.60
CA SER A 39 -9.69 3.55 -8.34
C SER A 39 -10.29 2.46 -7.47
N PHE A 40 -10.99 2.85 -6.39
CA PHE A 40 -11.74 1.93 -5.54
C PHE A 40 -13.22 1.84 -5.92
N ARG A 41 -13.74 2.85 -6.62
CA ARG A 41 -15.16 2.93 -7.01
C ARG A 41 -15.33 3.72 -8.30
N LYS A 42 -16.46 3.50 -8.94
CA LYS A 42 -16.91 4.26 -10.11
C LYS A 42 -17.85 5.39 -9.68
N ASP A 43 -17.95 6.43 -10.50
CA ASP A 43 -18.98 7.46 -10.37
C ASP A 43 -20.35 6.96 -10.86
N GLU A 44 -21.36 7.82 -10.81
CA GLU A 44 -22.74 7.53 -11.24
C GLU A 44 -22.84 7.15 -12.74
N LYS A 45 -21.85 7.52 -13.55
CA LYS A 45 -21.78 7.20 -14.99
C LYS A 45 -20.89 5.98 -15.27
N GLY A 46 -20.43 5.29 -14.24
CA GLY A 46 -19.55 4.12 -14.36
C GLY A 46 -18.07 4.45 -14.64
N LYS A 47 -17.69 5.73 -14.63
CA LYS A 47 -16.29 6.15 -14.83
C LYS A 47 -15.49 5.93 -13.52
N PRO A 48 -14.29 5.33 -13.57
CA PRO A 48 -13.45 5.18 -12.38
C PRO A 48 -13.12 6.52 -11.73
N ILE A 49 -13.26 6.61 -10.41
CA ILE A 49 -12.80 7.77 -9.63
C ILE A 49 -11.32 7.54 -9.33
N GLU A 50 -10.48 8.07 -10.21
CA GLU A 50 -9.03 7.89 -10.14
C GLU A 50 -8.38 8.77 -9.07
N PHE A 51 -7.41 8.21 -8.36
CA PHE A 51 -6.53 8.92 -7.45
C PHE A 51 -5.15 8.29 -7.43
N VAL A 52 -4.18 9.00 -6.84
CA VAL A 52 -2.80 8.50 -6.70
C VAL A 52 -2.73 7.59 -5.48
N GLY A 53 -2.47 6.32 -5.71
CA GLY A 53 -2.10 5.34 -4.69
C GLY A 53 -0.59 5.21 -4.57
N VAL A 54 -0.16 4.69 -3.43
CA VAL A 54 1.24 4.37 -3.13
C VAL A 54 1.32 2.95 -2.57
N ASP A 55 2.29 2.18 -3.04
CA ASP A 55 2.59 0.84 -2.55
C ASP A 55 3.84 0.90 -1.67
N TYR A 56 3.78 0.26 -0.51
CA TYR A 56 4.92 0.00 0.35
C TYR A 56 5.09 -1.51 0.58
N THR A 57 6.33 -1.95 0.79
CA THR A 57 6.66 -3.36 1.04
C THR A 57 7.46 -3.52 2.32
N LEU A 58 7.13 -4.54 3.11
CA LEU A 58 7.94 -5.03 4.22
C LEU A 58 8.49 -6.40 3.85
N SER A 59 9.81 -6.56 3.92
CA SER A 59 10.51 -7.82 3.63
C SER A 59 10.80 -8.60 4.90
N ARG A 60 10.79 -9.92 4.81
CA ARG A 60 11.22 -10.77 5.94
C ARG A 60 12.69 -10.46 6.26
N PRO A 61 13.04 -10.17 7.52
CA PRO A 61 14.44 -9.99 7.89
C PRO A 61 15.19 -11.30 7.64
N HIS A 62 16.37 -11.21 7.04
CA HIS A 62 17.28 -12.35 6.93
C HIS A 62 17.68 -12.78 8.35
N LYS A 63 17.47 -14.07 8.67
CA LYS A 63 17.94 -14.69 9.90
C LYS A 63 19.45 -14.88 9.86
#